data_AF-A0A5K1DTU0-F1
#
_entry.id   AF-A0A5K1DTU0-F1
#
_cell.length_a   1.000
_cell.length_b   1.000
_cell.length_c   1.000
_cell.angle_alpha   90.00
_cell.angle_beta   90.00
_cell.angle_gamma   90.00
#
_symmetry.space_group_name_H-M   'P 1'
#
loop_
_entity.id
_entity.type
_entity.pdbx_description
1 polymer ?
#
loop_
_entity_poly.entity_id
_entity_poly.type
_entity_poly.pdbx_seq_one_letter_code
_entity_poly.pdbx_strand_id
1 'polypeptide(L)' 'KSDEVGQKKESVKTKPRLNVHLSDLKVHLGPELKIVYPLILNFAASGELELNGLADPKWIKPRGVLTFENGEVNLVATQ' A
#
# COMPACT_ATOMS: atom_id res chain seq x y z
N LYS A 1 22.96 -22.78 8.87
CA LYS A 1 21.95 -22.61 9.94
C LYS A 1 22.16 -21.21 10.50
N SER A 2 21.06 -20.49 10.76
CA SER A 2 21.00 -19.15 11.35
C SER A 2 21.24 -18.04 10.29
N ASP A 3 20.37 -17.08 10.03
CA ASP A 3 19.35 -16.47 10.88
C ASP A 3 18.08 -16.07 10.11
N GLU A 4 16.93 -16.56 10.59
CA GLU A 4 15.62 -16.03 10.26
C GLU A 4 15.41 -14.73 11.06
N VAL A 5 15.61 -13.57 10.43
CA VAL A 5 15.09 -12.30 10.98
C VAL A 5 13.73 -12.05 10.36
N GLY A 6 12.75 -12.82 10.83
CA GLY A 6 11.34 -12.48 10.66
C GLY A 6 11.08 -11.15 11.34
N GLN A 7 10.91 -10.10 10.56
CA GLN A 7 10.44 -8.81 11.04
C GLN A 7 9.06 -9.00 11.68
N LYS A 8 9.05 -9.16 13.00
CA LYS A 8 7.85 -9.06 13.82
C LYS A 8 7.40 -7.61 13.73
N LYS A 9 6.62 -7.30 12.68
CA LYS A 9 5.83 -6.06 12.61
C LYS A 9 4.90 -6.10 13.80
N GLU A 10 5.34 -5.46 14.88
CA GLU A 10 4.54 -5.24 16.06
C GLU A 10 3.36 -4.40 15.60
N SER A 11 2.25 -5.08 15.32
CA SER A 11 1.00 -4.41 14.99
C SER A 11 0.64 -3.62 16.23
N VAL A 12 0.91 -2.32 16.22
CA VAL A 12 0.43 -1.39 17.23
C VAL A 12 -1.09 -1.53 17.19
N LYS A 13 -1.62 -2.33 18.12
CA LYS A 13 -3.06 -2.50 18.31
C LYS A 13 -3.54 -1.25 19.05
N THR A 14 -3.46 -0.10 18.41
CA THR A 14 -4.26 1.06 18.79
C THR A 14 -5.68 0.66 18.45
N LYS A 15 -6.36 0.00 19.39
CA LYS A 15 -7.80 -0.16 19.36
C LYS A 15 -8.34 1.27 19.28
N PRO A 16 -8.92 1.71 18.15
CA PRO A 16 -9.40 3.08 18.07
C PRO A 16 -10.47 3.21 19.16
N ARG A 17 -10.32 4.20 20.05
CA ARG A 17 -11.29 4.43 21.14
C ARG A 17 -12.69 4.78 20.61
N LEU A 18 -12.79 5.03 19.31
CA LEU A 18 -13.99 5.40 18.59
C LEU A 18 -14.10 4.53 17.33
N ASN A 19 -15.27 3.96 17.05
CA ASN A 19 -15.54 3.27 15.79
C ASN A 19 -15.71 4.31 14.69
N VAL A 20 -14.61 4.68 14.03
CA VAL A 20 -14.63 5.61 12.90
C VAL A 20 -14.96 4.85 11.62
N HIS A 21 -16.00 5.29 10.92
CA HIS A 21 -16.34 4.82 9.58
C HIS A 21 -16.00 5.90 8.55
N LEU A 22 -15.40 5.46 7.45
CA LEU A 22 -15.19 6.26 6.25
C LEU A 22 -16.33 5.96 5.27
N SER A 23 -16.82 7.00 4.62
CA SER A 23 -17.88 6.91 3.62
C SER A 23 -17.51 7.83 2.46
N ASP A 24 -17.36 7.25 1.27
CA ASP A 24 -17.01 7.91 0.02
C ASP A 24 -15.77 8.83 0.12
N LEU A 25 -14.80 8.48 0.98
CA LEU A 25 -13.58 9.27 1.12
C LEU A 25 -12.69 9.07 -0.12
N LYS A 26 -12.58 10.09 -0.95
CA LYS A 26 -11.73 10.11 -2.13
C LYS A 26 -10.32 10.59 -1.82
N VAL A 27 -9.34 9.86 -2.32
CA VAL A 27 -7.91 10.14 -2.21
C VAL A 27 -7.35 10.23 -3.63
N HIS A 28 -6.92 11.42 -4.00
CA HIS A 28 -6.22 11.66 -5.27
C HIS A 28 -4.72 11.54 -5.05
N LEU A 29 -4.10 10.63 -5.81
CA LEU A 29 -2.68 10.33 -5.73
C LEU A 29 -1.97 11.05 -6.88
N GLY A 30 -1.14 12.01 -6.50
CA GLY A 30 -0.43 12.89 -7.42
C GLY A 30 0.84 12.28 -8.01
N PRO A 31 1.49 13.00 -8.94
CA PRO A 31 2.59 12.49 -9.79
C PRO A 31 3.89 12.14 -9.02
N GLU A 32 3.98 12.50 -7.74
CA GLU A 32 5.15 12.22 -6.90
C GLU A 32 5.10 10.86 -6.19
N LEU A 33 3.99 10.12 -6.32
CA LEU A 33 3.84 8.80 -5.73
C LEU A 33 4.67 7.76 -6.50
N LYS A 34 5.37 6.88 -5.76
CA LYS A 34 6.10 5.75 -6.33
C LYS A 34 5.65 4.42 -5.74
N ILE A 35 5.42 3.45 -6.60
CA ILE A 35 5.20 2.04 -6.23
C ILE A 35 6.54 1.32 -6.36
N VAL A 36 7.08 0.91 -5.21
CA VAL A 36 8.35 0.20 -5.12
C VAL A 36 8.13 -1.20 -4.56
N TYR A 37 8.42 -2.21 -5.37
CA TYR A 37 8.59 -3.58 -4.91
C TYR A 37 10.07 -3.91 -5.01
N PRO A 38 10.76 -4.16 -3.88
CA PRO A 38 12.20 -4.36 -3.88
C PRO A 38 12.65 -5.33 -4.97
N LEU A 39 13.73 -4.97 -5.65
CA LEU A 39 14.39 -5.75 -6.71
C LEU A 39 13.64 -5.86 -8.05
N ILE A 40 12.33 -5.60 -8.11
CA ILE A 40 11.54 -5.93 -9.31
C ILE A 40 10.80 -4.73 -9.88
N LEU A 41 10.21 -3.87 -9.05
CA LEU A 41 9.35 -2.78 -9.54
C LEU A 41 9.76 -1.44 -8.94
N ASN A 42 9.93 -0.45 -9.80
CA ASN A 42 10.06 0.94 -9.41
C ASN A 42 9.31 1.83 -10.42
N PHE A 43 8.09 2.23 -10.07
CA PHE A 43 7.22 3.00 -10.96
C PHE A 43 6.72 4.27 -10.29
N ALA A 44 6.72 5.37 -11.04
CA ALA A 44 5.84 6.49 -10.77
C ALA A 44 4.38 6.05 -10.99
N ALA A 45 3.50 6.43 -10.07
CA ALA A 45 2.10 6.07 -10.13
C ALA A 45 1.21 7.28 -9.82
N SER A 46 0.03 7.30 -10.43
CA SER A 46 -1.01 8.29 -10.14
C SER A 46 -2.37 7.59 -10.04
N GLY A 47 -3.40 8.27 -9.53
CA GLY A 47 -4.75 7.73 -9.59
C GLY A 47 -5.70 8.27 -8.54
N GLU A 48 -6.85 7.58 -8.43
CA GLU A 48 -7.89 7.89 -7.46
C GLU A 48 -8.27 6.62 -6.71
N LEU A 49 -8.29 6.73 -5.37
CA LEU A 49 -8.76 5.69 -4.48
C LEU A 49 -9.93 6.21 -3.65
N GLU A 50 -10.90 5.34 -3.42
CA GLU A 50 -12.04 5.54 -2.55
C GLU A 50 -11.88 4.62 -1.35
N LEU A 51 -11.98 5.19 -0.15
CA LEU A 51 -11.86 4.48 1.12
C LEU A 51 -13.22 4.43 1.81
N ASN A 52 -13.70 3.21 2.05
CA ASN A 52 -14.98 2.97 2.70
C ASN A 52 -14.85 1.96 3.84
N GLY A 53 -15.79 2.04 4.79
CA GLY A 53 -15.90 1.11 5.90
C GLY A 53 -15.12 1.54 7.14
N LEU A 54 -14.75 0.58 7.99
CA LEU A 54 -14.05 0.87 9.23
C LEU A 54 -12.65 1.42 8.97
N ALA A 55 -12.31 2.52 9.64
CA ALA A 55 -10.96 3.11 9.64
C ALA A 55 -9.99 2.29 10.52
N ASP A 56 -9.91 0.99 10.24
CA ASP A 56 -8.94 0.06 10.82
C ASP A 56 -8.01 -0.42 9.70
N PRO A 57 -6.68 -0.34 9.85
CA PRO A 57 -5.73 -0.77 8.82
C PRO A 57 -5.92 -2.21 8.32
N LYS A 58 -6.53 -3.09 9.11
CA LYS A 58 -6.82 -4.48 8.72
C LYS A 58 -8.11 -4.62 7.91
N TRP A 59 -9.05 -3.69 8.04
CA TRP A 59 -10.42 -3.83 7.51
C TRP A 59 -10.81 -2.75 6.51
N ILE A 60 -10.06 -1.67 6.41
CA ILE A 60 -10.26 -0.64 5.39
C ILE A 60 -10.11 -1.27 4.00
N LYS A 61 -11.07 -0.98 3.09
CA LYS A 61 -11.09 -1.53 1.74
C LYS A 61 -10.93 -0.40 0.73
N PRO A 62 -9.72 -0.18 0.17
CA PRO A 62 -9.55 0.74 -0.92
C PRO A 62 -10.18 0.19 -2.20
N ARG A 63 -10.81 1.07 -2.97
CA ARG A 63 -11.35 0.78 -4.32
C ARG A 63 -10.91 1.90 -5.26
N GLY A 64 -10.55 1.58 -6.49
CA GLY A 64 -10.20 2.61 -7.47
C GLY A 64 -9.18 2.11 -8.48
N VAL A 65 -8.53 3.07 -9.14
CA VAL A 65 -7.55 2.79 -10.19
C VAL A 65 -6.24 3.50 -9.86
N LEU A 66 -5.15 2.75 -9.95
CA LEU A 66 -3.79 3.25 -9.95
C LEU A 66 -3.21 3.05 -11.35
N THR A 67 -2.75 4.12 -11.96
CA THR A 67 -2.04 4.13 -13.22
C THR A 67 -0.55 4.07 -12.93
N PHE A 68 0.14 3.13 -13.58
CA PHE A 68 1.59 3.06 -13.57
C PHE A 68 2.09 3.90 -14.75
N GLU A 69 2.66 5.07 -14.46
CA GLU A 69 2.97 6.07 -15.48
C GLU A 69 4.26 5.75 -16.23
N ASN A 70 5.35 5.59 -15.49
CA ASN A 70 6.66 5.24 -16.00
C ASN A 70 7.45 4.53 -14.91
N GLY A 71 8.40 3.70 -15.30
CA GLY A 71 9.20 2.94 -14.35
C GLY A 71 10.01 1.83 -14.99
N GLU A 72 10.61 1.04 -14.12
CA GLU A 72 11.52 -0.04 -14.49
C GLU A 72 11.04 -1.36 -13.90
N VAL A 73 11.11 -2.42 -14.72
CA VAL A 73 10.95 -3.80 -14.27
C VAL A 73 12.29 -4.49 -14.35
N ASN A 74 12.80 -4.94 -13.20
CA ASN A 74 14.03 -5.71 -13.12
C ASN A 74 13.70 -7.20 -13.12
N LEU A 75 13.91 -7.85 -14.27
CA LEU A 75 13.71 -9.28 -14.45
C LEU A 75 15.01 -10.00 -14.07
N VAL A 76 15.26 -10.14 -12.76
CA VAL A 76 16.37 -10.98 -12.26
C VAL A 76 16.09 -12.44 -12.65
N ALA A 77 16.84 -12.95 -13.63
CA ALA A 77 16.85 -14.37 -13.93
C ALA A 77 17.67 -15.09 -12.85
N THR A 78 17.01 -15.91 -12.02
CA THR A 78 17.73 -16.92 -11.25
C THR A 78 18.30 -17.93 -12.24
N GLN A 79 19.63 -18.09 -12.24
CA GLN A 79 20.31 -19.12 -13.03
C GLN A 79 20.04 -20.52 -12.49
#